data_AF-A0A956VTG4-F1
#
_entry.id   AF-A0A956VTG4-F1
#
_cell.length_a   1.000
_cell.length_b   1.000
_cell.length_c   1.000
_cell.angle_alpha   90.00
_cell.angle_beta   90.00
_cell.angle_gamma   90.00
#
_symmetry.space_group_name_H-M   'P 1'
#
loop_
_entity.id
_entity.type
_entity.pdbx_description
1 polymer ?
#
loop_
_entity_poly.entity_id
_entity_poly.type
_entity_poly.pdbx_seq_one_letter_code
_entity_poly.pdbx_strand_id
1 'polypeptide(L)' 'LRQRGVRAPVIILSANGAHAAKQELAAEAAMDKPFDPFELLRRLQRLLRAWPDDGAAAAGN' A
#
# COMPACT_ATOMS: atom_id res chain seq x y z
N LEU A 1 3.16 11.32 -2.11
CA LEU A 1 3.20 10.37 -3.26
C LEU A 1 2.19 10.77 -4.33
N ARG A 2 0.89 10.68 -4.05
CA ARG A 2 -0.18 11.01 -5.02
C ARG A 2 -0.11 12.45 -5.56
N GLN A 3 0.08 13.45 -4.69
CA GLN A 3 0.28 14.86 -5.11
C GLN A 3 1.50 15.06 -6.02
N ARG A 4 2.46 14.12 -6.03
CA ARG A 4 3.64 14.12 -6.90
C ARG A 4 3.44 13.26 -8.16
N GLY A 5 2.20 12.85 -8.46
CA GLY A 5 1.86 12.02 -9.62
C GLY A 5 2.19 10.53 -9.47
N VAL A 6 2.72 10.08 -8.32
CA VAL A 6 3.06 8.67 -8.11
C VAL A 6 1.78 7.86 -7.88
N ARG A 7 1.53 6.90 -8.77
CA ARG A 7 0.50 5.87 -8.61
C ARG A 7 1.15 4.57 -8.14
N ALA A 8 0.99 4.28 -6.86
CA ALA A 8 1.48 3.06 -6.24
C ALA A 8 0.55 2.65 -5.10
N PRO A 9 0.41 1.35 -4.82
CA PRO A 9 -0.33 0.89 -3.66
C PRO A 9 0.43 1.26 -2.37
N VAL A 10 -0.30 1.68 -1.34
CA VAL A 10 0.22 2.12 -0.04
C VAL A 10 -0.31 1.21 1.07
N ILE A 11 0.60 0.77 1.94
CA ILE A 11 0.29 0.12 3.22
C ILE A 11 0.81 0.98 4.37
N ILE A 12 -0.06 1.27 5.34
CA ILE A 12 0.31 2.03 6.54
C ILE A 12 0.70 1.07 7.66
N LEU A 13 1.88 1.30 8.25
CA LEU A 13 2.37 0.55 9.41
C LEU A 13 2.51 1.48 10.62
N SER A 14 1.58 1.40 11.56
CA SER A 14 1.55 2.32 12.72
C SER A 14 1.49 1.56 14.03
N ALA A 15 2.13 2.08 15.09
CA ALA A 15 1.96 1.55 16.45
C ALA A 15 0.62 1.91 17.08
N ASN A 16 -0.07 2.90 16.52
CA ASN A 16 -1.41 3.28 16.95
C ASN A 16 -2.23 3.80 15.75
N GLY A 17 -3.46 3.34 15.61
CA GLY A 17 -4.42 3.88 14.66
C GLY A 17 -4.07 3.66 13.18
N ALA A 18 -3.42 2.54 12.80
CA ALA A 18 -3.09 2.29 11.39
C ALA A 18 -4.35 2.31 10.50
N HIS A 19 -5.45 1.80 11.03
CA HIS A 19 -6.75 1.77 10.34
C HIS A 19 -7.40 3.14 10.17
N ALA A 20 -7.27 4.04 11.16
CA ALA A 20 -7.76 5.41 11.05
C ALA A 20 -6.96 6.17 9.99
N ALA A 21 -5.62 6.08 10.05
CA ALA A 21 -4.74 6.68 9.05
C ALA A 21 -5.01 6.14 7.63
N LYS A 22 -5.40 4.86 7.50
CA LYS A 22 -5.79 4.28 6.21
C LYS A 22 -6.96 5.02 5.60
N GLN A 23 -7.98 5.33 6.39
CA GLN A 23 -9.16 6.05 5.92
C GLN A 23 -8.81 7.50 5.56
N GLU A 24 -8.10 8.20 6.45
CA GLU A 24 -7.72 9.59 6.26
C GLU A 24 -6.84 9.80 5.02
N LEU A 25 -5.88 8.90 4.79
CA LEU A 25 -4.94 8.99 3.67
C LEU A 25 -5.41 8.20 2.43
N ALA A 26 -6.60 7.60 2.50
CA ALA A 26 -7.14 6.70 1.49
C ALA A 26 -6.11 5.62 1.05
N ALA A 27 -5.41 5.00 1.99
CA ALA A 27 -4.47 3.93 1.69
C ALA A 27 -5.20 2.60 1.44
N GLU A 28 -4.58 1.71 0.67
CA GLU A 28 -5.17 0.44 0.26
C GLU A 28 -5.14 -0.58 1.41
N ALA A 29 -4.12 -0.51 2.25
CA ALA A 29 -3.97 -1.39 3.40
C ALA A 29 -3.41 -0.68 4.63
N ALA A 30 -3.62 -1.30 5.80
CA ALA A 30 -3.00 -0.92 7.06
C ALA A 30 -2.69 -2.16 7.90
N MET A 31 -1.72 -2.02 8.78
CA MET A 31 -1.32 -3.01 9.77
C MET A 31 -0.77 -2.29 11.01
N ASP A 32 -1.27 -2.68 12.18
CA ASP A 32 -0.79 -2.14 13.45
C ASP A 32 0.55 -2.82 13.84
N LYS A 33 1.40 -2.09 14.56
CA LYS A 33 2.64 -2.62 15.16
C LYS A 33 2.35 -3.08 16.60
N PRO A 34 3.01 -4.15 17.09
CA PRO A 34 3.95 -5.00 16.34
C PRO A 34 3.20 -5.86 15.30
N PHE A 35 3.89 -6.21 14.22
CA PHE A 35 3.35 -7.09 13.19
C PHE A 35 4.28 -8.27 12.92
N ASP A 36 3.69 -9.39 12.49
CA ASP A 36 4.44 -10.52 11.95
C ASP A 36 4.97 -10.17 10.54
N PRO A 37 6.29 -10.26 10.29
CA PRO A 37 6.87 -10.04 8.97
C PRO A 37 6.25 -10.92 7.87
N PHE A 38 5.86 -12.17 8.19
CA PHE A 38 5.22 -13.05 7.22
C PHE A 38 3.78 -12.62 6.91
N GLU A 39 3.08 -12.06 7.88
CA GLU A 39 1.77 -11.45 7.63
C GLU A 39 1.88 -10.20 6.76
N LEU A 40 2.88 -9.34 7.02
CA LEU A 40 3.17 -8.19 6.16
C LEU A 40 3.44 -8.62 4.72
N LEU A 41 4.28 -9.64 4.53
CA LEU A 41 4.59 -10.18 3.21
C LEU A 41 3.33 -10.69 2.50
N ARG A 42 2.50 -11.48 3.18
CA ARG A 42 1.23 -11.98 2.62
C ARG A 42 0.30 -10.84 2.21
N ARG A 43 0.24 -9.78 3.00
CA ARG A 43 -0.62 -8.61 2.73
C ARG A 43 -0.09 -7.78 1.56
N LEU A 44 1.22 -7.56 1.49
CA LEU A 44 1.90 -6.90 0.38
C LEU A 44 1.66 -7.67 -0.94
N GLN A 45 1.87 -8.99 -0.93
CA GLN A 45 1.64 -9.82 -2.11
C GLN A 45 0.19 -9.76 -2.60
N ARG A 46 -0.78 -9.76 -1.67
CA ARG A 46 -2.20 -9.61 -2.02
C ARG A 46 -2.49 -8.24 -2.62
N LEU A 47 -1.91 -7.20 -2.04
CA LEU A 47 -2.05 -5.82 -2.50
C LEU A 47 -1.49 -5.67 -3.92
N LEU A 48 -0.28 -6.18 -4.19
CA LEU A 48 0.33 -6.13 -5.51
C LEU A 48 -0.47 -6.93 -6.56
N ARG A 49 -1.02 -8.09 -6.22
CA ARG A 49 -1.87 -8.88 -7.14
C ARG A 49 -3.18 -8.20 -7.49
N ALA A 50 -3.75 -7.44 -6.56
CA ALA A 50 -5.00 -6.71 -6.77
C ALA A 50 -4.77 -5.31 -7.37
N TRP A 51 -3.53 -4.84 -7.38
CA TRP A 51 -3.19 -3.55 -7.93
C TRP A 51 -3.17 -3.65 -9.46
N PRO A 52 -3.91 -2.78 -10.17
CA PRO A 52 -3.88 -2.77 -11.62
C PRO A 52 -2.45 -2.49 -12.10
N ASP A 53 -2.02 -3.28 -13.06
CA ASP A 53 -0.69 -3.16 -13.65
C ASP A 53 -0.69 -1.97 -14.62
N ASP A 54 -0.64 -0.75 -14.07
CA ASP A 54 -0.54 0.49 -14.84
C ASP A 54 0.87 0.67 -15.45
N GLY A 55 1.79 -0.28 -15.19
CA GLY A 55 3.22 -0.22 -15.48
C GLY A 55 3.67 -0.57 -16.91
N ALA A 56 2.78 -1.06 -17.77
CA ALA A 56 3.14 -1.33 -19.18
C ALA A 56 3.15 -0.05 -20.06
N ALA A 57 2.55 1.06 -19.61
CA ALA A 57 2.41 2.28 -20.42
C ALA A 57 3.59 3.27 -20.30
N ALA A 58 4.56 3.03 -19.42
CA ALA A 58 5.65 3.97 -19.13
C ALA A 58 7.02 3.58 -19.75
N ALA A 59 7.10 2.47 -20.49
CA ALA A 59 8.33 1.99 -21.14
C ALA A 59 8.28 2.09 -22.69
N GLY A 60 7.66 3.15 -23.21
CA GLY A 60 7.61 3.46 -24.63
C GLY A 60 8.04 4.89 -24.91
N ASN A 61 9.35 5.12 -24.97
CA ASN A 61 10.01 6.09 -25.86
C ASN A 61 11.52 5.85 -25.85
#